data_AF-A0A418RN41-F1
#
_entry.id   AF-A0A418RN41-F1
#
_cell.length_a   1.000
_cell.length_b   1.000
_cell.length_c   1.000
_cell.angle_alpha   90.00
_cell.angle_beta   90.00
_cell.angle_gamma   90.00
#
_symmetry.space_group_name_H-M   'P 1'
#
loop_
_entity.id
_entity.type
_entity.pdbx_description
1 polymer ?
#
loop_
_entity_poly.entity_id
_entity_poly.type
_entity_poly.pdbx_seq_one_letter_code
_entity_poly.pdbx_strand_id
1 'polypeptide(L)' 'GAGSYEVQSTQGDPSIEANWQHVLSSKNASHILLSDLTPGQTYWLRVRAVGNHGDGAWADPLSIIVN' A
#
# COMPACT_ATOMS: atom_id res chain seq x y z
N GLY A 1 0.56 -5.16 19.67
CA GLY A 1 0.22 -5.60 18.30
C GLY A 1 -0.30 -4.41 17.52
N ALA A 2 -0.11 -4.38 16.20
CA ALA A 2 -0.74 -3.39 15.33
C ALA A 2 -2.27 -3.48 15.47
N GLY A 3 -2.96 -2.33 15.47
CA GLY A 3 -4.43 -2.27 15.52
C GLY A 3 -5.06 -2.43 14.13
N SER A 4 -4.31 -2.09 13.09
CA SER A 4 -4.64 -2.25 11.67
C SER A 4 -3.40 -2.15 10.80
N TYR A 5 -3.55 -2.42 9.51
CA TYR A 5 -2.57 -2.18 8.47
C TYR A 5 -3.13 -1.19 7.46
N GLU A 6 -2.29 -0.27 7.02
CA GLU A 6 -2.60 0.68 5.95
C GLU A 6 -1.81 0.32 4.70
N VAL A 7 -2.47 0.41 3.55
CA VAL A 7 -1.87 0.17 2.24
C VAL A 7 -2.03 1.40 1.37
N GLN A 8 -0.92 1.75 0.74
CA GLN A 8 -0.85 2.79 -0.27
C GLN A 8 -0.36 2.21 -1.58
N SER A 9 -0.78 2.82 -2.68
CA SER A 9 -0.28 2.51 -4.00
C SER A 9 0.08 3.77 -4.78
N THR A 10 0.95 3.61 -5.76
CA THR A 10 1.23 4.65 -6.74
C THR A 10 1.57 4.06 -8.10
N GLN A 11 1.23 4.79 -9.17
CA GLN A 11 1.69 4.52 -10.53
C GLN A 11 2.89 5.40 -10.92
N GLY A 12 3.20 6.40 -10.09
CA GLY A 12 4.33 7.30 -10.30
C GLY A 12 5.63 6.76 -9.71
N ASP A 13 6.60 7.66 -9.55
CA ASP A 13 7.86 7.33 -8.89
C ASP A 13 7.61 7.01 -7.40
N PRO A 14 7.94 5.79 -6.91
CA PRO A 14 7.72 5.39 -5.52
C PRO A 14 8.63 6.14 -4.51
N SER A 15 9.69 6.81 -4.98
CA SER A 15 10.56 7.64 -4.12
C SER A 15 9.94 8.98 -3.72
N ILE A 16 8.85 9.38 -4.39
CA ILE A 16 8.16 10.64 -4.13
C ILE A 16 6.96 10.37 -3.22
N GLU A 17 7.03 10.82 -1.96
CA GLU A 17 5.96 10.62 -0.96
C GLU A 17 4.58 11.12 -1.42
N ALA A 18 4.53 12.24 -2.15
CA ALA A 18 3.29 12.84 -2.64
C ALA A 18 2.56 11.98 -3.69
N ASN A 19 3.26 11.04 -4.34
CA ASN A 19 2.67 10.17 -5.34
C ASN A 19 1.85 9.03 -4.72
N TRP A 20 2.07 8.73 -3.44
CA TRP A 20 1.39 7.66 -2.75
C TRP A 20 -0.05 8.03 -2.43
N GLN A 21 -0.97 7.14 -2.80
CA GLN A 21 -2.39 7.28 -2.56
C GLN A 21 -2.86 6.18 -1.62
N HIS A 22 -3.72 6.53 -0.67
CA HIS A 22 -4.35 5.56 0.22
C HIS A 22 -5.27 4.64 -0.59
N VAL A 23 -5.07 3.34 -0.44
CA VAL A 23 -5.93 2.32 -1.05
C VAL A 23 -6.95 1.83 -0.05
N LEU A 24 -6.47 1.38 1.11
CA LEU A 24 -7.31 0.86 2.18
C LEU A 24 -6.57 0.73 3.51
N SER A 25 -7.37 0.61 4.58
CA SER A 25 -6.92 0.20 5.90
C SER A 25 -7.72 -1.01 6.38
N SER A 26 -7.05 -2.05 6.91
CA SER A 26 -7.73 -3.25 7.41
C SER A 26 -7.14 -3.70 8.75
N LYS A 27 -8.03 -4.09 9.68
CA LYS A 27 -7.63 -4.60 11.01
C LYS A 27 -7.01 -5.99 10.96
N ASN A 28 -7.37 -6.78 9.95
CA ASN A 28 -6.92 -8.15 9.74
C ASN A 28 -6.57 -8.33 8.26
N ALA A 29 -5.42 -7.82 7.82
CA ALA A 29 -4.99 -7.90 6.44
C ALA A 29 -4.01 -9.07 6.25
N SER A 30 -4.52 -10.30 6.18
CA SER A 30 -3.75 -11.41 5.59
C SER A 30 -3.77 -11.35 4.06
N HIS A 31 -4.82 -10.75 3.48
CA HIS A 31 -4.98 -10.57 2.05
C HIS A 31 -5.60 -9.20 1.74
N ILE A 32 -5.22 -8.65 0.59
CA ILE A 32 -5.70 -7.36 0.10
C ILE A 32 -6.08 -7.53 -1.37
N LEU A 33 -7.28 -7.10 -1.72
CA LEU A 33 -7.76 -7.10 -3.09
C LEU A 33 -7.70 -5.66 -3.63
N LEU A 34 -6.86 -5.44 -4.65
CA LEU A 34 -6.94 -4.23 -5.47
C LEU A 34 -7.76 -4.55 -6.72
N SER A 35 -8.86 -3.82 -6.87
CA SER A 35 -9.75 -3.89 -8.03
C SER A 35 -9.50 -2.70 -8.95
N ASP A 36 -10.05 -2.75 -10.16
CA ASP A 36 -10.07 -1.63 -11.12
C ASP A 36 -8.68 -1.14 -11.57
N LEU A 37 -7.67 -2.02 -11.53
CA LEU A 37 -6.34 -1.72 -12.03
C LEU A 37 -6.33 -1.78 -13.57
N THR A 38 -5.71 -0.77 -14.19
CA THR A 38 -5.51 -0.73 -15.64
C THR A 38 -4.44 -1.74 -16.08
N PRO A 39 -4.74 -2.66 -17.02
CA PRO A 39 -3.74 -3.56 -17.60
C PRO A 39 -2.61 -2.82 -18.31
N GLY A 40 -1.42 -3.40 -18.32
CA GLY A 40 -0.20 -2.82 -18.87
C GLY A 40 0.49 -1.79 -17.97
N GLN A 41 -0.13 -1.40 -16.85
CA GLN A 41 0.43 -0.42 -15.92
C GLN A 41 1.19 -1.09 -14.77
N THR A 42 2.29 -0.45 -14.37
CA THR A 42 3.04 -0.81 -13.17
C THR A 42 2.47 -0.07 -11.97
N TYR A 43 2.21 -0.80 -10.90
CA TYR A 43 1.78 -0.25 -9.61
C TYR A 43 2.82 -0.59 -8.55
N TRP A 44 3.19 0.41 -7.77
CA TRP A 44 3.95 0.24 -6.55
C TRP A 44 3.01 0.19 -5.36
N LEU A 45 3.26 -0.72 -4.43
CA LEU A 45 2.48 -0.87 -3.21
C LEU A 45 3.40 -0.85 -2.01
N ARG A 46 2.94 -0.22 -0.93
CA ARG A 46 3.60 -0.30 0.37
C ARG A 46 2.57 -0.48 1.47
N VAL A 47 2.99 -1.14 2.54
CA VAL A 47 2.14 -1.46 3.70
C VAL A 47 2.83 -0.99 4.97
N ARG A 48 2.08 -0.42 5.90
CA ARG A 48 2.56 -0.15 7.27
C ARG A 48 1.59 -0.65 8.31
N ALA A 49 2.13 -0.98 9.48
CA ALA A 49 1.32 -1.20 10.67
C ALA A 49 0.79 0.16 11.19
N VAL A 50 -0.48 0.20 11.56
CA VAL A 50 -1.11 1.35 12.22
C VAL A 50 -1.50 0.90 13.63
N GLY A 51 -0.91 1.54 14.63
CA GLY A 51 -1.13 1.24 16.04
C GLY A 51 -1.63 2.43 16.83
N ASN A 52 -2.14 2.17 18.03
CA ASN A 52 -2.64 3.22 18.93
C ASN A 52 -1.52 4.12 19.49
N HIS A 53 -0.26 3.70 19.36
CA HIS A 53 0.93 4.44 19.80
C HIS A 53 1.66 5.13 18.64
N GLY A 54 1.04 5.18 17.46
CA GLY A 54 1.65 5.67 16.22
C GLY A 54 1.67 4.60 15.13
N ASP A 55 1.90 5.06 13.91
CA ASP A 55 2.16 4.19 12.77
C ASP A 55 3.60 3.67 12.79
N GLY A 56 3.76 2.44 12.32
CA GLY A 56 5.06 1.82 12.08
C GLY A 56 5.66 2.31 10.77
N ALA A 57 6.94 1.97 10.56
CA ALA A 57 7.60 2.21 9.28
C ALA A 57 6.87 1.51 8.12
N TRP A 58 6.93 2.13 6.95
CA TRP A 58 6.53 1.49 5.70
C TRP A 58 7.45 0.31 5.41
N ALA A 59 6.85 -0.80 4.97
CA ALA A 59 7.60 -1.90 4.37
C ALA A 59 8.18 -1.47 3.01
N ASP A 60 9.19 -2.21 2.55
CA ASP A 60 9.77 -2.00 1.23
C ASP A 60 8.69 -2.03 0.13
N PRO A 61 8.70 -1.07 -0.80
CA PRO A 61 7.74 -1.04 -1.90
C PRO A 61 7.81 -2.29 -2.78
N LEU A 62 6.66 -2.86 -3.09
CA LEU A 62 6.49 -3.93 -4.05
C LEU A 62 6.01 -3.38 -5.39
N SER A 63 6.66 -3.72 -6.50
CA SER A 63 6.18 -3.45 -7.85
C SER A 63 5.38 -4.62 -8.41
N ILE A 64 4.18 -4.36 -8.93
CA ILE A 64 3.39 -5.32 -9.68
C ILE A 64 3.07 -4.76 -11.06
N ILE A 65 3.06 -5.61 -12.08
CA ILE A 65 2.57 -5.28 -13.43
C ILE A 65 1.26 -6.02 -13.62
N VAL A 66 0.22 -5.27 -14.00
CA VAL A 66 -1.07 -5.85 -14.34
C VAL A 66 -1.01 -6.29 -15.80
N ASN A 67 -1.29 -7.56 -16.06
CA ASN A 67 -1.23 -8.15 -17.39
C ASN A 67 -2.63 -8.51 -17.90
#